data_AF-A0A8M1K5B2-F1
#
_entry.id   AF-A0A8M1K5B2-F1
#
_cell.length_a   1.000
_cell.length_b   1.000
_cell.length_c   1.000
_cell.angle_alpha   90.00
_cell.angle_beta   90.00
_cell.angle_gamma   90.00
#
_symmetry.space_group_name_H-M   'P 1'
#
loop_
_entity.id
_entity.type
_entity.pdbx_description
1 polymer ?
#
loop_
_entity_poly.entity_id
_entity_poly.type
_entity_poly.pdbx_seq_one_letter_code
_entity_poly.pdbx_strand_id
1 'polypeptide(L)'
;MKEEQSRTLPVHAWLNTLKSSIEDVCEQLHAGGFSEVDSHTCGTGLVFWRDAHCSDVLGLPSHTKAQLMNSLLSREYILNIQEKSRSLAACAVCPLLVEDSEVLMVGSFSALTVAHMGVLATARSARVIVCGVPPNSSQRKELQNLISSVGCKNVKLLSESFLKLGEWDVCVQKVRVVLLLPQCSNSALCNPVEHIINEDGVP
;
A
#
# COMPACT_ATOMS: atom_id res chain seq x y z
N MET A 1 16.95 -7.47 -20.19
CA MET A 1 17.72 -7.00 -19.00
C MET A 1 16.86 -6.53 -17.82
N LYS A 2 16.13 -5.39 -17.86
CA LYS A 2 15.24 -4.99 -16.73
C LYS A 2 13.99 -5.87 -16.58
N GLU A 3 13.34 -6.27 -17.68
CA GLU A 3 12.18 -7.19 -17.65
C GLU A 3 12.53 -8.63 -17.22
N GLU A 4 13.78 -9.07 -17.40
CA GLU A 4 14.23 -10.36 -16.86
C GLU A 4 14.50 -10.29 -15.36
N GLN A 5 14.95 -9.13 -14.86
CA GLN A 5 15.12 -8.89 -13.43
C GLN A 5 13.77 -8.75 -12.70
N SER A 6 12.72 -8.23 -13.35
CA SER A 6 11.40 -8.18 -12.71
C SER A 6 10.80 -9.57 -12.46
N ARG A 7 11.15 -10.56 -13.28
CA ARG A 7 10.73 -11.96 -13.11
C ARG A 7 11.45 -12.68 -11.95
N THR A 8 12.55 -12.13 -11.42
CA THR A 8 13.28 -12.72 -10.30
C THR A 8 13.00 -12.02 -8.96
N LEU A 9 12.33 -10.87 -8.98
CA LEU A 9 12.04 -10.13 -7.75
C LEU A 9 10.89 -10.77 -6.96
N PRO A 10 11.01 -10.85 -5.64
CA PRO A 10 9.91 -11.27 -4.80
C PRO A 10 8.67 -10.38 -4.96
N VAL A 11 7.51 -11.03 -4.93
CA VAL A 11 6.22 -10.37 -4.75
C VAL A 11 6.14 -9.93 -3.30
N HIS A 12 5.73 -8.69 -3.09
CA HIS A 12 5.41 -8.19 -1.76
C HIS A 12 3.92 -7.90 -1.71
N ALA A 13 3.29 -8.25 -0.59
CA ALA A 13 1.89 -7.96 -0.36
C ALA A 13 1.67 -7.54 1.09
N TRP A 14 0.96 -6.44 1.29
CA TRP A 14 0.59 -5.97 2.62
C TRP A 14 -0.76 -6.55 3.04
N LEU A 15 -0.84 -6.88 4.32
CA LEU A 15 -1.99 -7.43 5.01
C LEU A 15 -2.94 -6.31 5.42
N ASN A 16 -4.21 -6.47 5.09
CA ASN A 16 -5.26 -5.61 5.59
C ASN A 16 -5.73 -6.05 6.99
N THR A 17 -5.14 -5.44 8.00
CA THR A 17 -5.46 -5.71 9.42
C THR A 17 -6.86 -5.28 9.84
N LEU A 18 -7.62 -4.58 8.98
CA LEU A 18 -9.05 -4.33 9.22
C LEU A 18 -9.92 -5.56 8.93
N LYS A 19 -9.40 -6.54 8.17
CA LYS A 19 -10.16 -7.72 7.73
C LYS A 19 -9.66 -9.03 8.31
N SER A 20 -8.37 -9.15 8.60
CA SER A 20 -7.75 -10.40 9.06
C SER A 20 -6.51 -10.11 9.89
N SER A 21 -6.15 -11.01 10.80
CA SER A 21 -4.83 -10.99 11.46
C SER A 21 -3.75 -11.60 10.56
N ILE A 22 -2.47 -11.38 10.91
CA ILE A 22 -1.36 -12.00 10.19
C ILE A 22 -1.34 -13.51 10.43
N GLU A 23 -1.69 -13.94 11.63
CA GLU A 23 -1.83 -15.35 12.00
C GLU A 23 -2.87 -16.05 11.13
N ASP A 24 -4.07 -15.48 10.98
CA ASP A 24 -5.14 -16.05 10.16
C ASP A 24 -4.74 -16.15 8.68
N VAL A 25 -3.97 -15.17 8.17
CA VAL A 25 -3.48 -15.21 6.79
C VAL A 25 -2.37 -16.24 6.62
N CYS A 26 -1.46 -16.36 7.59
CA CYS A 26 -0.47 -17.43 7.59
C CYS A 26 -1.12 -18.81 7.59
N GLU A 27 -2.16 -19.03 8.40
CA GLU A 27 -2.94 -20.27 8.42
C GLU A 27 -3.62 -20.56 7.07
N GLN A 28 -4.22 -19.55 6.43
CA GLN A 28 -4.82 -19.69 5.10
C GLN A 28 -3.78 -20.00 4.02
N LEU A 29 -2.59 -19.38 4.10
CA LEU A 29 -1.47 -19.68 3.20
C LEU A 29 -0.97 -21.11 3.41
N HIS A 30 -0.85 -21.57 4.65
CA HIS A 30 -0.51 -22.97 4.98
C HIS A 30 -1.55 -23.95 4.43
N ALA A 31 -2.85 -23.66 4.60
CA ALA A 31 -3.92 -24.46 4.01
C ALA A 31 -3.87 -24.47 2.47
N GLY A 32 -3.36 -23.39 1.87
CA GLY A 32 -3.07 -23.27 0.44
C GLY A 32 -1.78 -23.96 -0.03
N GLY A 33 -1.09 -24.68 0.86
CA GLY A 33 0.14 -25.42 0.56
C GLY A 33 1.41 -24.59 0.61
N PHE A 34 1.35 -23.34 1.08
CA PHE A 34 2.55 -22.56 1.32
C PHE A 34 3.23 -22.96 2.63
N SER A 35 4.53 -22.71 2.75
CA SER A 35 5.28 -22.84 4.00
C SER A 35 5.97 -21.54 4.37
N GLU A 36 5.91 -21.14 5.63
CA GLU A 36 6.67 -20.00 6.15
C GLU A 36 8.16 -20.35 6.23
N VAL A 37 9.02 -19.47 5.70
CA VAL A 37 10.48 -19.61 5.70
C VAL A 37 11.14 -18.31 6.15
N ASP A 38 12.43 -18.38 6.50
CA ASP A 38 13.22 -17.18 6.78
C ASP A 38 13.44 -16.38 5.49
N SER A 39 13.47 -15.05 5.59
CA SER A 39 13.64 -14.16 4.43
C SER A 39 14.97 -14.36 3.68
N HIS A 40 15.97 -14.97 4.32
CA HIS A 40 17.27 -15.30 3.72
C HIS A 40 17.25 -16.62 2.95
N THR A 41 16.29 -17.50 3.24
CA THR A 41 16.08 -18.74 2.51
C THR A 41 15.18 -18.47 1.31
N CYS A 42 15.79 -18.02 0.21
CA CYS A 42 15.09 -17.95 -1.07
C CYS A 42 14.76 -19.37 -1.55
N GLY A 43 13.58 -19.85 -1.16
CA GLY A 43 13.10 -21.18 -1.51
C GLY A 43 12.55 -21.23 -2.93
N THR A 44 12.82 -22.32 -3.63
CA THR A 44 12.00 -22.77 -4.75
C THR A 44 10.72 -23.42 -4.20
N GLY A 45 9.57 -23.12 -4.79
CA GLY A 45 8.27 -23.66 -4.37
C GLY A 45 7.32 -22.66 -3.72
N LEU A 46 6.24 -23.18 -3.12
CA LEU A 46 5.21 -22.39 -2.43
C LEU A 46 5.70 -22.02 -1.03
N VAL A 47 6.40 -20.91 -0.92
CA VAL A 47 6.88 -20.38 0.35
C VAL A 47 6.50 -18.90 0.52
N PHE A 48 6.49 -18.44 1.76
CA PHE A 48 6.38 -17.01 2.08
C PHE A 48 7.25 -16.68 3.30
N TRP A 49 7.56 -15.41 3.49
CA TRP A 49 8.28 -14.91 4.66
C TRP A 49 7.70 -13.57 5.10
N ARG A 50 7.91 -13.21 6.37
CA ARG A 50 7.55 -11.87 6.88
C ARG A 50 8.63 -10.87 6.52
N ASP A 51 8.24 -9.66 6.12
CA ASP A 51 9.20 -8.60 5.86
C ASP A 51 9.84 -8.09 7.16
N ALA A 52 11.15 -7.86 7.13
CA ALA A 52 11.89 -7.41 8.31
C ALA A 52 11.61 -5.95 8.71
N HIS A 53 11.13 -5.12 7.78
CA HIS A 53 10.94 -3.68 8.01
C HIS A 53 9.46 -3.30 8.14
N CYS A 54 8.56 -4.09 7.57
CA CYS A 54 7.13 -3.82 7.52
C CYS A 54 6.37 -5.01 8.13
N SER A 55 5.86 -4.85 9.34
CA SER A 55 5.26 -5.96 10.12
C SER A 55 4.00 -6.56 9.49
N ASP A 56 3.34 -5.82 8.61
CA ASP A 56 2.14 -6.22 7.88
C ASP A 56 2.45 -6.66 6.44
N VAL A 57 3.71 -6.79 6.04
CA VAL A 57 4.08 -7.20 4.67
C VAL A 57 4.63 -8.61 4.65
N LEU A 58 4.14 -9.40 3.70
CA LEU A 58 4.71 -10.71 3.37
C LEU A 58 5.46 -10.63 2.04
N GLY A 59 6.58 -11.34 1.96
CA GLY A 59 7.31 -11.61 0.73
C GLY A 59 7.03 -13.02 0.23
N LEU A 60 6.89 -13.17 -1.08
CA LEU A 60 6.66 -14.44 -1.77
C LEU A 60 7.53 -14.53 -3.04
N PRO A 61 7.90 -15.73 -3.49
CA PRO A 61 8.61 -15.90 -4.76
C PRO A 61 7.82 -15.35 -5.96
N SER A 62 8.51 -14.81 -6.96
CA SER A 62 7.90 -14.17 -8.14
C SER A 62 6.85 -15.04 -8.87
N HIS A 63 7.11 -16.34 -8.97
CA HIS A 63 6.27 -17.29 -9.71
C HIS A 63 4.90 -17.53 -9.05
N THR A 64 4.73 -17.19 -7.76
CA THR A 64 3.45 -17.38 -7.04
C THR A 64 2.48 -16.22 -7.25
N LYS A 65 2.91 -15.12 -7.89
CA LYS A 65 2.11 -13.92 -8.12
C LYS A 65 0.72 -14.21 -8.70
N ALA A 66 0.67 -15.01 -9.77
CA ALA A 66 -0.58 -15.32 -10.46
C ALA A 66 -1.53 -16.14 -9.58
N GLN A 67 -1.00 -17.07 -8.77
CA GLN A 67 -1.78 -17.83 -7.81
C GLN A 67 -2.33 -16.92 -6.71
N LEU A 68 -1.50 -16.01 -6.18
CA LEU A 68 -1.90 -15.07 -5.15
C LEU A 68 -3.02 -14.12 -5.65
N MET A 69 -2.85 -13.52 -6.83
CA MET A 69 -3.88 -12.65 -7.43
C MET A 69 -5.23 -13.34 -7.64
N ASN A 70 -5.23 -14.65 -7.85
CA ASN A 70 -6.46 -15.43 -8.03
C ASN A 70 -7.07 -15.96 -6.73
N SER A 71 -6.36 -15.83 -5.60
CA SER A 71 -6.83 -16.28 -4.30
C SER A 71 -7.95 -15.41 -3.74
N LEU A 72 -8.72 -15.97 -2.80
CA LEU A 72 -9.71 -15.20 -2.03
C LEU A 72 -9.04 -14.07 -1.23
N LEU A 73 -7.82 -14.30 -0.71
CA LEU A 73 -7.07 -13.29 0.04
C LEU A 73 -6.89 -12.00 -0.77
N SER A 74 -6.55 -12.09 -2.05
CA SER A 74 -6.41 -10.89 -2.90
C SER A 74 -7.74 -10.34 -3.39
N ARG A 75 -8.72 -11.19 -3.74
CA ARG A 75 -10.05 -10.73 -4.20
C ARG A 75 -10.83 -9.99 -3.12
N GLU A 76 -10.63 -10.37 -1.86
CA GLU A 76 -11.27 -9.74 -0.71
C GLU A 76 -10.42 -8.61 -0.10
N TYR A 77 -9.34 -8.17 -0.76
CA TYR A 77 -8.42 -7.15 -0.25
C TYR A 77 -7.85 -7.47 1.15
N ILE A 78 -7.69 -8.75 1.48
CA ILE A 78 -7.03 -9.20 2.70
C ILE A 78 -5.51 -9.14 2.50
N LEU A 79 -5.01 -9.60 1.35
CA LEU A 79 -3.59 -9.58 0.99
C LEU A 79 -3.39 -8.85 -0.35
N ASN A 80 -2.76 -7.69 -0.29
CA ASN A 80 -2.74 -6.71 -1.36
C ASN A 80 -1.33 -6.57 -1.94
N ILE A 81 -1.13 -7.02 -3.17
CA ILE A 81 0.16 -6.94 -3.84
C ILE A 81 0.53 -5.47 -4.07
N GLN A 82 1.72 -5.09 -3.62
CA GLN A 82 2.23 -3.75 -3.75
C GLN A 82 3.75 -3.77 -3.81
N GLU A 83 4.33 -2.78 -4.47
CA GLU A 83 5.77 -2.61 -4.46
C GLU A 83 6.27 -2.32 -3.03
N LYS A 84 7.31 -3.07 -2.59
CA LYS A 84 7.86 -2.94 -1.24
C LYS A 84 8.22 -1.51 -0.85
N SER A 85 8.72 -0.71 -1.79
CA SER A 85 9.08 0.70 -1.57
C SER A 85 7.88 1.54 -1.11
N ARG A 86 6.69 1.30 -1.68
CA ARG A 86 5.44 1.97 -1.31
C ARG A 86 4.96 1.53 0.07
N SER A 87 5.03 0.23 0.35
CA SER A 87 4.72 -0.32 1.66
C SER A 87 5.64 0.21 2.76
N LEU A 88 6.95 0.27 2.48
CA LEU A 88 7.95 0.82 3.38
C LEU A 88 7.71 2.30 3.66
N ALA A 89 7.33 3.10 2.66
CA ALA A 89 7.00 4.50 2.85
C ALA A 89 5.82 4.69 3.83
N ALA A 90 4.76 3.88 3.69
CA ALA A 90 3.62 3.90 4.61
C ALA A 90 4.01 3.43 6.03
N CYS A 91 4.76 2.33 6.13
CA CYS A 91 5.24 1.78 7.39
C CYS A 91 6.16 2.75 8.14
N ALA A 92 7.04 3.47 7.44
CA ALA A 92 7.94 4.44 8.04
C ALA A 92 7.21 5.64 8.67
N VAL A 93 6.02 5.98 8.18
CA VAL A 93 5.17 7.04 8.73
C VAL A 93 4.42 6.59 9.98
N CYS A 94 4.00 5.32 10.03
CA CYS A 94 3.12 4.79 11.09
C CYS A 94 3.63 5.07 12.53
N PRO A 95 4.93 4.91 12.87
CA PRO A 95 5.45 5.23 14.20
C PRO A 95 5.36 6.72 14.59
N LEU A 96 5.27 7.62 13.62
CA LEU A 96 5.20 9.07 13.84
C LEU A 96 3.76 9.57 14.11
N LEU A 97 2.77 8.70 13.89
CA LEU A 97 1.37 9.03 14.11
C LEU A 97 1.02 8.91 15.60
N VAL A 98 0.28 9.91 16.08
CA VAL A 98 -0.31 9.93 17.41
C VAL A 98 -1.83 9.90 17.30
N GLU A 99 -2.51 9.61 18.41
CA GLU A 99 -3.97 9.65 18.47
C GLU A 99 -4.53 11.00 18.01
N ASP A 100 -5.65 10.98 17.30
CA ASP A 100 -6.34 12.16 16.75
C ASP A 100 -5.50 13.02 15.80
N SER A 101 -4.40 12.48 15.26
CA SER A 101 -3.59 13.14 14.24
C SER A 101 -3.97 12.77 12.81
N GLU A 102 -3.43 13.54 11.87
CA GLU A 102 -3.63 13.33 10.44
C GLU A 102 -2.28 13.17 9.73
N VAL A 103 -2.24 12.29 8.73
CA VAL A 103 -1.17 12.24 7.73
C VAL A 103 -1.67 12.87 6.43
N LEU A 104 -0.88 13.78 5.87
CA LEU A 104 -1.14 14.39 4.58
C LEU A 104 -0.38 13.62 3.49
N MET A 105 -1.09 13.00 2.57
CA MET A 105 -0.51 12.33 1.41
C MET A 105 -0.53 13.25 0.20
N VAL A 106 0.64 13.40 -0.43
CA VAL A 106 0.86 14.31 -1.57
C VAL A 106 1.70 13.61 -2.64
N GLY A 107 1.32 13.73 -3.91
CA GLY A 107 2.11 13.26 -5.05
C GLY A 107 1.45 12.15 -5.87
N SER A 108 2.27 11.26 -6.45
CA SER A 108 1.88 10.11 -7.28
C SER A 108 1.84 8.83 -6.45
N PHE A 109 0.65 8.26 -6.33
CA PHE A 109 0.39 7.01 -5.61
C PHE A 109 -0.89 6.35 -6.12
N SER A 110 -0.95 5.03 -5.96
CA SER A 110 -2.17 4.25 -6.20
C SER A 110 -3.22 4.43 -5.12
N ALA A 111 -4.45 4.02 -5.43
CA ALA A 111 -5.47 3.86 -4.41
C ALA A 111 -5.08 2.80 -3.37
N LEU A 112 -4.31 1.77 -3.74
CA LEU A 112 -3.80 0.77 -2.79
C LEU A 112 -2.81 1.38 -1.79
N THR A 113 -1.92 2.28 -2.23
CA THR A 113 -0.99 3.00 -1.34
C THR A 113 -1.75 3.89 -0.35
N VAL A 114 -2.79 4.59 -0.79
CA VAL A 114 -3.67 5.35 0.12
C VAL A 114 -4.39 4.42 1.09
N ALA A 115 -4.91 3.30 0.61
CA ALA A 115 -5.62 2.34 1.43
C ALA A 115 -4.73 1.71 2.50
N HIS A 116 -3.49 1.34 2.14
CA HIS A 116 -2.48 0.83 3.06
C HIS A 116 -2.18 1.83 4.18
N MET A 117 -1.95 3.11 3.84
CA MET A 117 -1.80 4.16 4.85
C MET A 117 -3.07 4.32 5.71
N GLY A 118 -4.26 4.16 5.13
CA GLY A 118 -5.53 4.17 5.86
C GLY A 118 -5.62 3.05 6.91
N VAL A 119 -5.25 1.83 6.55
CA VAL A 119 -5.19 0.67 7.46
C VAL A 119 -4.21 0.93 8.60
N LEU A 120 -2.97 1.32 8.28
CA LEU A 120 -1.93 1.62 9.28
C LEU A 120 -2.32 2.78 10.20
N ALA A 121 -2.90 3.86 9.65
CA ALA A 121 -3.37 5.00 10.43
C ALA A 121 -4.54 4.62 11.36
N THR A 122 -5.40 3.68 10.96
CA THR A 122 -6.52 3.23 11.79
C THR A 122 -6.02 2.58 13.08
N ALA A 123 -4.92 1.82 13.02
CA ALA A 123 -4.29 1.23 14.22
C ALA A 123 -3.73 2.27 15.21
N ARG A 124 -3.61 3.55 14.79
CA ARG A 124 -3.15 4.67 15.59
C ARG A 124 -4.25 5.70 15.91
N SER A 125 -5.51 5.37 15.62
CA SER A 125 -6.63 6.32 15.72
C SER A 125 -6.37 7.62 14.94
N ALA A 126 -5.64 7.52 13.83
CA ALA A 126 -5.26 8.63 12.97
C ALA A 126 -6.04 8.60 11.65
N ARG A 127 -6.01 9.72 10.93
CA ARG A 127 -6.69 9.87 9.62
C ARG A 127 -5.72 10.16 8.50
N VAL A 128 -6.13 9.82 7.29
CA VAL A 128 -5.38 10.12 6.06
C VAL A 128 -6.09 11.22 5.31
N ILE A 129 -5.35 12.27 4.97
CA ILE A 129 -5.81 13.36 4.10
C ILE A 129 -5.06 13.25 2.78
N VAL A 130 -5.79 13.20 1.68
CA VAL A 130 -5.21 13.09 0.33
C VAL A 130 -5.47 14.38 -0.43
N CYS A 131 -4.42 15.07 -0.87
CA CYS A 131 -4.52 16.35 -1.57
C CYS A 131 -4.58 16.21 -3.09
N GLY A 132 -5.14 17.21 -3.74
CA GLY A 132 -5.13 17.35 -5.19
C GLY A 132 -5.99 16.32 -5.91
N VAL A 133 -7.14 15.94 -5.33
CA VAL A 133 -8.08 14.99 -5.93
C VAL A 133 -9.36 15.73 -6.35
N PRO A 134 -9.46 16.21 -7.61
CA PRO A 134 -10.56 17.06 -8.04
C PRO A 134 -11.93 16.40 -7.88
N PRO A 135 -12.99 17.19 -7.62
CA PRO A 135 -14.34 16.63 -7.57
C PRO A 135 -14.71 16.07 -8.93
N ASN A 136 -15.40 14.93 -8.94
CA ASN A 136 -15.89 14.22 -10.13
C ASN A 136 -14.83 13.63 -11.09
N SER A 137 -13.55 13.61 -10.72
CA SER A 137 -12.53 12.90 -11.52
C SER A 137 -12.73 11.37 -11.49
N SER A 138 -12.30 10.68 -12.54
CA SER A 138 -12.22 9.21 -12.57
C SER A 138 -11.35 8.70 -11.43
N GLN A 139 -10.21 9.34 -11.21
CA GLN A 139 -9.28 9.07 -10.11
C GLN A 139 -9.96 9.12 -8.74
N ARG A 140 -10.82 10.13 -8.49
CA ARG A 140 -11.56 10.24 -7.21
C ARG A 140 -12.49 9.05 -7.01
N LYS A 141 -13.22 8.65 -8.06
CA LYS A 141 -14.13 7.49 -8.01
C LYS A 141 -13.36 6.20 -7.76
N GLU A 142 -12.24 6.01 -8.46
CA GLU A 142 -11.35 4.86 -8.28
C GLU A 142 -10.82 4.78 -6.84
N LEU A 143 -10.28 5.89 -6.33
CA LEU A 143 -9.85 6.01 -4.93
C LEU A 143 -10.96 5.64 -3.96
N GLN A 144 -12.14 6.27 -4.09
CA GLN A 144 -13.27 6.03 -3.21
C GLN A 144 -13.74 4.57 -3.25
N ASN A 145 -13.85 3.99 -4.44
CA ASN A 145 -14.28 2.61 -4.61
C ASN A 145 -13.30 1.64 -3.95
N LEU A 146 -12.00 1.78 -4.22
CA LEU A 146 -11.01 0.86 -3.69
C LEU A 146 -10.84 1.02 -2.17
N ILE A 147 -10.78 2.26 -1.66
CA ILE A 147 -10.71 2.54 -0.22
C ILE A 147 -11.91 1.92 0.51
N SER A 148 -13.11 2.03 -0.08
CA SER A 148 -14.33 1.41 0.46
C SER A 148 -14.28 -0.12 0.42
N SER A 149 -13.80 -0.71 -0.67
CA SER A 149 -13.63 -2.16 -0.81
C SER A 149 -12.60 -2.74 0.17
N VAL A 150 -11.52 -2.00 0.47
CA VAL A 150 -10.55 -2.34 1.51
C VAL A 150 -11.15 -2.19 2.91
N GLY A 151 -12.17 -1.33 3.07
CA GLY A 151 -12.87 -1.12 4.34
C GLY A 151 -12.36 0.09 5.14
N CYS A 152 -11.50 0.92 4.55
CA CYS A 152 -10.96 2.11 5.19
C CYS A 152 -12.04 3.20 5.31
N LYS A 153 -12.21 3.74 6.52
CA LYS A 153 -13.20 4.80 6.83
C LYS A 153 -12.56 6.12 7.26
N ASN A 154 -11.25 6.13 7.47
CA ASN A 154 -10.49 7.24 8.01
C ASN A 154 -9.78 8.08 6.93
N VAL A 155 -10.13 7.93 5.66
CA VAL A 155 -9.52 8.67 4.53
C VAL A 155 -10.43 9.81 4.07
N LYS A 156 -9.85 11.02 3.91
CA LYS A 156 -10.53 12.21 3.37
C LYS A 156 -9.81 12.71 2.13
N LEU A 157 -10.55 12.95 1.06
CA LEU A 157 -10.02 13.46 -0.21
C LEU A 157 -10.30 14.96 -0.35
N LEU A 158 -9.24 15.76 -0.41
CA LEU A 158 -9.28 17.20 -0.66
C LEU A 158 -9.11 17.50 -2.15
N SER A 159 -9.86 18.48 -2.65
CA SER A 159 -9.78 18.91 -4.04
C SER A 159 -8.58 19.83 -4.28
N GLU A 160 -8.18 20.53 -3.22
CA GLU A 160 -7.16 21.55 -3.22
C GLU A 160 -5.78 20.94 -3.48
N SER A 161 -5.03 21.55 -4.38
CA SER A 161 -3.62 21.20 -4.61
C SER A 161 -2.80 21.52 -3.36
N PHE A 162 -1.79 20.70 -3.07
CA PHE A 162 -0.89 20.91 -1.95
C PHE A 162 -0.26 22.31 -1.93
N LEU A 163 0.12 22.85 -3.10
CA LEU A 163 0.73 24.19 -3.21
C LEU A 163 -0.21 25.34 -2.88
N LYS A 164 -1.52 25.08 -2.79
CA LYS A 164 -2.56 26.08 -2.47
C LYS A 164 -3.03 25.99 -1.02
N LEU A 165 -2.56 25.00 -0.26
CA LEU A 165 -2.92 24.88 1.14
C LEU A 165 -2.12 25.88 1.97
N GLY A 166 -2.83 26.68 2.75
CA GLY A 166 -2.25 27.54 3.75
C GLY A 166 -1.96 26.77 5.04
N GLU A 167 -0.93 27.20 5.78
CA GLU A 167 -0.61 26.65 7.11
C GLU A 167 -1.77 26.78 8.11
N TRP A 168 -2.66 27.75 7.87
CA TRP A 168 -3.81 28.08 8.72
C TRP A 168 -5.12 27.42 8.27
N ASP A 169 -5.09 26.65 7.18
CA ASP A 169 -6.28 25.99 6.67
C ASP A 169 -6.79 24.95 7.67
N VAL A 170 -8.05 25.10 8.08
CA VAL A 170 -8.70 24.23 9.08
C VAL A 170 -8.66 22.75 8.65
N CYS A 171 -8.57 22.47 7.35
CA CYS A 171 -8.51 21.12 6.82
C CYS A 171 -7.19 20.38 7.05
N VAL A 172 -6.12 21.07 7.47
CA VAL A 172 -4.79 20.48 7.73
C VAL A 172 -4.23 20.79 9.12
N GLN A 173 -5.00 21.43 10.00
CA GLN A 173 -4.53 21.81 11.36
C GLN A 173 -4.11 20.63 12.24
N LYS A 174 -4.62 19.42 11.97
CA LYS A 174 -4.27 18.20 12.71
C LYS A 174 -3.19 17.37 12.01
N VAL A 175 -2.67 17.82 10.87
CA VAL A 175 -1.60 17.14 10.15
C VAL A 175 -0.34 17.16 11.00
N ARG A 176 0.21 15.97 11.27
CA ARG A 176 1.48 15.80 12.00
C ARG A 176 2.62 15.35 11.12
N VAL A 177 2.30 14.67 10.02
CA VAL A 177 3.28 14.13 9.07
C VAL A 177 2.78 14.35 7.65
N VAL A 178 3.69 14.74 6.76
CA VAL A 178 3.42 14.79 5.32
C VAL A 178 4.18 13.64 4.66
N LEU A 179 3.44 12.75 4.00
CA LEU A 179 4.00 11.71 3.14
C LEU A 179 4.00 12.21 1.70
N LEU A 180 5.17 12.67 1.25
CA LEU A 180 5.39 13.13 -0.12
C LEU A 180 5.94 11.99 -0.97
N LEU A 181 5.17 11.58 -1.98
CA LEU A 181 5.54 10.58 -2.98
C LEU A 181 5.59 11.25 -4.35
N PRO A 182 6.65 12.01 -4.68
CA PRO A 182 6.66 12.84 -5.87
C PRO A 182 6.68 11.96 -7.15
N GLN A 183 6.09 12.48 -8.23
CA GLN A 183 6.31 11.89 -9.54
C GLN A 183 7.81 11.99 -9.88
N CYS A 184 8.39 10.89 -10.34
CA CYS A 184 9.81 10.84 -10.66
C CYS A 184 10.06 10.09 -11.97
N SER A 185 11.31 10.01 -12.41
CA SER A 185 11.68 9.33 -13.66
C SER A 185 11.59 7.80 -13.57
N ASN A 186 11.28 7.25 -12.39
CA ASN A 186 11.14 5.81 -12.15
C ASN A 186 12.39 4.99 -12.57
N SER A 187 13.56 5.64 -12.65
CA SER A 187 14.78 5.09 -13.24
C SER A 187 15.40 3.94 -12.44
N ALA A 188 15.20 3.97 -11.11
CA ALA A 188 15.64 2.94 -10.17
C ALA A 188 14.67 1.76 -10.05
N LEU A 189 13.48 1.84 -10.67
CA LEU A 189 12.53 0.74 -10.62
C LEU A 189 13.05 -0.42 -11.46
N CYS A 190 12.99 -1.61 -10.86
CA CYS A 190 13.31 -2.83 -11.56
C CYS A 190 12.17 -3.27 -12.49
N ASN A 191 10.92 -2.90 -12.18
CA ASN A 191 9.76 -3.12 -13.05
C ASN A 191 8.96 -1.81 -13.29
N PRO A 192 9.46 -0.90 -14.15
CA PRO A 192 8.83 0.40 -14.36
C PRO A 192 7.44 0.29 -15.01
N VAL A 193 7.18 -0.72 -15.85
CA VAL A 193 5.88 -0.91 -16.51
C VAL A 193 4.79 -1.21 -15.50
N GLU A 194 5.05 -2.13 -14.58
CA GLU A 194 4.09 -2.48 -13.53
C GLU A 194 3.81 -1.31 -12.59
N HIS A 195 4.83 -0.51 -12.28
CA HIS A 195 4.65 0.70 -11.49
C HIS A 195 3.77 1.74 -12.18
N ILE A 196 3.98 1.95 -13.49
CA ILE A 196 3.14 2.88 -14.26
C ILE A 196 1.68 2.41 -14.27
N ILE A 197 1.43 1.11 -14.40
CA ILE A 197 0.07 0.57 -14.43
C ILE A 197 -0.61 0.67 -13.06
N ASN A 198 0.13 0.41 -11.98
CA ASN A 198 -0.46 0.22 -10.66
C ASN A 198 -0.39 1.47 -9.78
N GLU A 199 0.64 2.32 -9.91
CA GLU A 199 0.94 3.43 -8.99
C GLU A 199 0.85 4.82 -9.64
N ASP A 200 1.24 4.96 -10.90
CA ASP A 200 0.99 6.19 -11.63
C ASP A 200 -0.45 6.15 -12.17
N GLY A 201 -1.39 6.74 -11.42
CA GLY A 201 -2.72 7.00 -11.95
C GLY A 201 -2.61 7.68 -13.33
N VAL A 202 -3.46 7.28 -14.28
CA VAL A 202 -3.45 7.85 -15.64
C VAL A 202 -3.48 9.39 -15.53
N PRO A 203 -2.60 10.12 -16.26
CA PRO A 203 -2.47 11.57 -16.17
C PRO A 203 -3.78 12.34 -16.34
#